data_AF-A0A2D4PA61-F1
#
_entry.id   AF-A0A2D4PA61-F1
#
_cell.length_a   1.000
_cell.length_b   1.000
_cell.length_c   1.000
_cell.angle_alpha   90.00
_cell.angle_beta   90.00
_cell.angle_gamma   90.00
#
_symmetry.space_group_name_H-M   'P 1'
#
loop_
_entity.id
_entity.type
_entity.pdbx_description
1 polymer ?
#
loop_
_entity_poly.entity_id
_entity_poly.type
_entity_poly.pdbx_seq_one_letter_code
_entity_poly.pdbx_strand_id
1 'polypeptide(L)'
;IVPYDDRMMLKLAEQTNGVIVTNDQFRDLAKESKRWIKIIKESLLQYTFVGNIFMVPDDPLGRSGPTLADFLKKKTRTKYSDCHSFNGQPSVLFTPPRPTSQTEVLHLRDRRPPAGSGGDNRRGRQGSPVEKLRSTEETEWLRSKLLEIFEGQNRKVDFVLIREPCCQDLNKLSEIILSFSF
;
A
#
# COMPACT_ATOMS: atom_id res chain seq x y z
N ILE A 1 7.68 -1.88 40.84
CA ILE A 1 8.58 -2.23 39.72
C ILE A 1 7.69 -2.40 38.50
N VAL A 2 7.88 -1.61 37.46
CA VAL A 2 7.12 -1.72 36.20
C VAL A 2 7.98 -2.53 35.23
N PRO A 3 7.46 -3.61 34.61
CA PRO A 3 8.20 -4.34 33.60
C PRO A 3 8.44 -3.45 32.36
N TYR A 4 9.61 -3.58 31.74
CA TYR A 4 9.95 -2.79 30.54
C TYR A 4 9.24 -3.35 29.30
N ASP A 5 8.25 -2.62 28.81
CA ASP A 5 7.51 -2.98 27.59
C ASP A 5 8.41 -2.97 26.34
N ASP A 6 9.46 -2.15 26.34
CA ASP A 6 10.45 -2.05 25.26
C ASP A 6 11.14 -3.37 24.93
N ARG A 7 11.44 -4.17 25.97
CA ARG A 7 12.04 -5.50 25.81
C ARG A 7 11.07 -6.47 25.16
N MET A 8 9.77 -6.34 25.43
CA MET A 8 8.75 -7.17 24.80
C MET A 8 8.58 -6.80 23.32
N MET A 9 8.55 -5.49 23.00
CA MET A 9 8.47 -5.01 21.62
C MET A 9 9.64 -5.50 20.76
N LEU A 10 10.88 -5.36 21.26
CA LEU A 10 12.08 -5.80 20.53
C LEU A 10 12.10 -7.32 20.34
N LYS A 11 11.73 -8.11 21.36
CA LYS A 11 11.65 -9.57 21.25
C LYS A 11 10.61 -10.00 20.23
N LEU A 12 9.45 -9.35 20.21
CA LEU A 12 8.40 -9.66 19.24
C LEU A 12 8.86 -9.33 17.81
N ALA A 13 9.50 -8.18 17.61
CA ALA A 13 10.07 -7.79 16.33
C ALA A 13 11.17 -8.75 15.88
N GLU A 14 12.02 -9.24 16.80
CA GLU A 14 13.05 -10.25 16.53
C GLU A 14 12.42 -11.56 16.02
N GLN A 15 11.35 -12.03 16.65
CA GLN A 15 10.68 -13.29 16.29
C GLN A 15 9.88 -13.20 14.98
N THR A 16 9.23 -12.06 14.76
CA THR A 16 8.32 -11.87 13.62
C THR A 16 8.99 -11.23 12.40
N ASN A 17 10.23 -10.72 12.56
CA ASN A 17 10.89 -9.84 11.59
C ASN A 17 9.98 -8.65 11.20
N GLY A 18 9.25 -8.12 12.19
CA GLY A 18 8.31 -7.02 12.03
C GLY A 18 8.94 -5.64 12.22
N VAL A 19 8.13 -4.61 11.98
CA VAL A 19 8.46 -3.20 12.18
C VAL A 19 7.91 -2.73 13.53
N ILE A 20 8.68 -1.91 14.24
CA ILE A 20 8.28 -1.26 15.49
C ILE A 20 7.95 0.20 15.17
N VAL A 21 6.72 0.62 15.47
CA VAL A 21 6.28 2.01 15.33
C VAL A 21 6.53 2.73 16.64
N THR A 22 7.57 3.54 16.70
CA THR A 22 7.95 4.30 17.90
C THR A 22 8.81 5.50 17.53
N ASN A 23 8.81 6.50 18.39
CA ASN A 23 9.73 7.64 18.30
C ASN A 23 10.96 7.46 19.21
N ASP A 24 10.96 6.46 20.09
CA ASP A 24 12.13 6.13 20.90
C ASP A 24 13.20 5.44 20.04
N GLN A 25 14.46 5.61 20.43
CA GLN A 25 15.63 4.99 19.82
C GLN A 25 16.18 3.82 20.65
N PHE A 26 15.57 3.49 21.80
CA PHE A 26 15.95 2.36 22.67
C PHE A 26 17.46 2.33 23.00
N ARG A 27 18.02 3.49 23.36
CA ARG A 27 19.48 3.72 23.45
C ARG A 27 20.22 2.83 24.45
N ASP A 28 19.53 2.42 25.49
CA ASP A 28 19.97 1.47 26.52
C ASP A 28 19.97 0.04 25.98
N LEU A 29 18.88 -0.41 25.36
CA LEU A 29 18.74 -1.75 24.80
C LEU A 29 19.63 -1.97 23.57
N ALA A 30 19.93 -0.90 22.83
CA ALA A 30 20.93 -0.91 21.76
C ALA A 30 22.33 -1.27 22.30
N LYS A 31 22.66 -0.97 23.56
CA LYS A 31 23.98 -1.35 24.11
C LYS A 31 24.02 -2.80 24.57
N GLU A 32 22.87 -3.41 24.84
CA GLU A 32 22.73 -4.75 25.41
C GLU A 32 22.97 -5.86 24.37
N SER A 33 22.41 -5.71 23.15
CA SER A 33 22.46 -6.78 22.14
C SER A 33 22.69 -6.26 20.72
N LYS A 34 23.64 -6.88 20.02
CA LYS A 34 23.91 -6.61 18.58
C LYS A 34 22.70 -6.90 17.69
N ARG A 35 21.83 -7.85 18.08
CA ARG A 35 20.61 -8.18 17.33
C ARG A 35 19.59 -7.06 17.45
N TRP A 36 19.42 -6.53 18.66
CA TRP A 36 18.50 -5.42 18.90
C TRP A 36 18.98 -4.14 18.23
N ILE A 37 20.30 -3.87 18.21
CA ILE A 37 20.86 -2.76 17.41
C ILE A 37 20.41 -2.84 15.95
N LYS A 38 20.42 -4.05 15.36
CA LYS A 38 20.02 -4.23 13.97
C LYS A 38 18.53 -3.93 13.78
N ILE A 39 17.68 -4.43 14.66
CA ILE A 39 16.22 -4.17 14.63
C ILE A 39 15.94 -2.69 14.81
N ILE A 40 16.60 -2.02 15.76
CA ILE A 40 16.44 -0.58 16.02
C ILE A 40 16.84 0.24 14.80
N LYS A 41 17.90 -0.16 14.08
CA LYS A 41 18.37 0.56 12.89
C LYS A 41 17.57 0.28 11.63
N GLU A 42 17.04 -0.93 11.47
CA GLU A 42 16.45 -1.39 10.21
C GLU A 42 14.93 -1.56 10.26
N SER A 43 14.31 -1.46 11.44
CA SER A 43 12.90 -1.83 11.64
C SER A 43 12.14 -0.83 12.51
N LEU A 44 12.71 0.34 12.77
CA LEU A 44 12.07 1.38 13.56
C LEU A 44 11.41 2.42 12.64
N LEU A 45 10.10 2.63 12.82
CA LEU A 45 9.32 3.59 12.07
C LEU A 45 8.92 4.76 12.98
N GLN A 46 9.53 5.90 12.73
CA GLN A 46 9.17 7.16 13.38
C GLN A 46 7.83 7.65 12.84
N TYR A 47 7.11 8.38 13.68
CA TYR A 47 5.84 8.98 13.34
C TYR A 47 5.70 10.37 13.94
N THR A 48 4.77 11.14 13.44
CA THR A 48 4.41 12.44 13.98
C THR A 48 2.89 12.58 13.96
N PHE A 49 2.35 13.26 14.96
CA PHE A 49 0.95 13.64 14.99
C PHE A 49 0.82 15.13 14.69
N VAL A 50 -0.06 15.48 13.75
CA VAL A 50 -0.50 16.85 13.50
C VAL A 50 -1.99 16.91 13.84
N GLY A 51 -2.31 17.37 15.05
CA GLY A 51 -3.65 17.19 15.61
C GLY A 51 -3.99 15.71 15.73
N ASN A 52 -5.07 15.27 15.05
CA ASN A 52 -5.52 13.89 15.05
C ASN A 52 -5.01 13.07 13.85
N ILE A 53 -4.11 13.65 13.04
CA ILE A 53 -3.59 13.00 11.84
C ILE A 53 -2.26 12.32 12.17
N PHE A 54 -2.23 11.00 12.00
CA PHE A 54 -1.02 10.19 12.09
C PHE A 54 -0.25 10.27 10.77
N MET A 55 0.99 10.77 10.84
CA MET A 55 1.88 10.93 9.70
C MET A 55 3.14 10.11 9.91
N VAL A 56 3.61 9.46 8.85
CA VAL A 56 4.88 8.72 8.81
C VAL A 56 5.71 9.22 7.64
N PRO A 57 7.05 9.22 7.74
CA PRO A 57 7.91 9.61 6.64
C PRO A 57 7.86 8.56 5.52
N ASP A 58 7.86 9.03 4.27
CA ASP A 58 7.96 8.15 3.09
C ASP A 58 9.33 7.42 3.03
N ASP A 59 10.35 8.01 3.65
CA ASP A 59 11.72 7.49 3.72
C ASP A 59 12.12 7.16 5.18
N PRO A 60 11.70 6.02 5.75
CA PRO A 60 11.93 5.70 7.16
C PRO A 60 13.41 5.55 7.54
N LEU A 61 14.27 5.17 6.59
CA LEU A 61 15.72 5.04 6.77
C LEU A 61 16.51 6.13 6.02
N GLY A 62 15.85 7.22 5.60
CA GLY A 62 16.43 8.30 4.82
C GLY A 62 16.61 7.96 3.34
N ARG A 63 17.27 8.86 2.60
CA ARG A 63 17.35 8.85 1.12
C ARG A 63 17.97 7.60 0.51
N SER A 64 18.84 6.91 1.24
CA SER A 64 19.48 5.66 0.81
C SER A 64 18.72 4.41 1.27
N GLY A 65 17.60 4.61 1.96
CA GLY A 65 16.76 3.57 2.51
C GLY A 65 15.75 3.01 1.50
N PRO A 66 15.04 1.94 1.88
CA PRO A 66 13.86 1.51 1.15
C PRO A 66 12.74 2.54 1.29
N THR A 67 11.86 2.57 0.29
CA THR A 67 10.59 3.31 0.38
C THR A 67 9.75 2.77 1.55
N LEU A 68 8.84 3.58 2.09
CA LEU A 68 7.92 3.15 3.14
C LEU A 68 7.15 1.87 2.75
N ALA A 69 6.71 1.77 1.50
CA ALA A 69 6.01 0.60 1.00
C ALA A 69 6.88 -0.67 1.06
N ASP A 70 8.14 -0.58 0.62
CA ASP A 70 9.09 -1.69 0.68
C ASP A 70 9.50 -2.04 2.11
N PHE A 71 9.58 -1.04 2.98
CA PHE A 71 9.89 -1.19 4.40
C PHE A 71 8.80 -1.96 5.14
N LEU A 72 7.52 -1.67 4.85
CA LEU A 72 6.36 -2.35 5.44
C LEU A 72 6.04 -3.69 4.74
N LYS A 73 6.64 -3.95 3.58
CA LYS A 73 6.42 -5.20 2.85
C LYS A 73 7.11 -6.36 3.56
N LYS A 74 6.34 -7.40 3.87
CA LYS A 74 6.88 -8.64 4.43
C LYS A 74 7.84 -9.28 3.42
N LYS A 75 9.13 -9.32 3.76
CA LYS A 75 10.12 -10.09 3.01
C LYS A 75 9.78 -11.56 3.20
N THR A 76 9.21 -12.18 2.16
CA THR A 76 9.10 -13.62 2.13
C THR A 76 10.52 -14.16 2.17
N ARG A 77 10.88 -14.89 3.22
CA ARG A 77 12.04 -15.78 3.11
C ARG A 77 11.68 -16.70 1.95
N THR A 78 12.30 -16.50 0.80
CA THR A 78 12.44 -17.55 -0.20
C THR A 78 13.09 -18.70 0.57
N LYS A 79 12.27 -19.63 1.05
CA LYS A 79 12.73 -21.00 1.20
C LYS A 79 13.29 -21.29 -0.18
N TYR A 80 14.60 -21.51 -0.26
CA TYR A 80 15.30 -21.81 -1.49
C TYR A 80 14.36 -22.63 -2.38
N SER A 81 14.11 -22.16 -3.59
CA SER A 81 13.57 -23.01 -4.64
C SER A 81 14.58 -24.13 -4.76
N ASP A 82 14.30 -25.24 -4.08
CA ASP A 82 15.01 -26.48 -4.20
C ASP A 82 15.05 -26.78 -5.70
N CYS A 83 16.24 -26.63 -6.27
CA CYS A 83 16.50 -26.65 -7.68
C CYS A 83 16.50 -28.10 -8.16
N HIS A 84 15.32 -28.71 -8.20
CA HIS A 84 15.11 -30.04 -8.75
C HIS A 84 13.90 -30.02 -9.68
N SER A 85 14.13 -29.60 -10.91
CA SER A 85 13.29 -29.97 -12.06
C SER A 85 14.22 -30.30 -13.22
N PHE A 86 14.69 -31.54 -13.22
CA PHE A 86 15.23 -32.22 -14.38
C PHE A 86 14.08 -32.37 -15.40
N ASN A 87 13.79 -31.31 -16.13
CA ASN A 87 12.93 -31.39 -17.30
C ASN A 87 13.84 -31.66 -18.49
N GLY A 88 14.00 -32.95 -18.80
CA GLY A 88 14.71 -33.42 -19.98
C GLY A 88 14.21 -32.73 -21.25
N GLN A 89 15.06 -31.87 -21.81
CA GLN A 89 14.95 -31.35 -23.15
C GLN A 89 16.16 -31.87 -23.95
N PRO A 90 15.96 -32.61 -25.04
CA PRO A 90 17.05 -33.06 -25.88
C PRO A 90 17.62 -31.87 -26.66
N SER A 91 18.93 -31.71 -26.56
CA SER A 91 19.74 -30.75 -27.31
C SER A 91 19.74 -31.12 -28.81
N VAL A 92 19.12 -30.27 -29.63
CA VAL A 92 19.33 -30.29 -31.09
C VAL A 92 20.46 -29.34 -31.47
N LEU A 93 21.62 -29.95 -31.66
CA LEU A 93 22.59 -29.78 -32.75
C LEU A 93 23.05 -28.36 -33.14
N PHE A 94 24.34 -28.16 -32.85
CA PHE A 94 25.33 -27.27 -33.44
C PHE A 94 25.17 -26.92 -34.93
N THR A 95 25.43 -25.65 -35.26
CA THR A 95 26.10 -25.21 -36.50
C THR A 95 26.79 -23.84 -36.31
N PRO A 96 28.12 -23.73 -36.54
CA PRO A 96 28.82 -22.46 -36.80
C PRO A 96 29.37 -22.43 -38.27
N PRO A 97 30.17 -21.44 -38.75
CA PRO A 97 30.43 -20.04 -38.36
C PRO A 97 30.19 -19.06 -39.56
N ARG A 98 30.26 -17.72 -39.50
CA ARG A 98 31.47 -16.85 -39.47
C ARG A 98 31.09 -15.35 -39.52
N PRO A 99 32.01 -14.42 -39.16
CA PRO A 99 31.78 -12.98 -38.98
C PRO A 99 32.15 -12.14 -40.22
N THR A 100 31.77 -10.85 -40.28
CA THR A 100 32.66 -9.66 -40.47
C THR A 100 31.83 -8.37 -40.65
N SER A 101 32.43 -7.28 -40.18
CA SER A 101 32.10 -5.87 -39.93
C SER A 101 31.58 -4.95 -41.07
N GLN A 102 31.17 -3.72 -40.66
CA GLN A 102 31.10 -2.42 -41.40
C GLN A 102 29.85 -2.15 -42.26
N THR A 103 29.30 -0.96 -42.52
CA THR A 103 29.34 0.46 -42.06
C THR A 103 28.29 1.22 -42.93
N GLU A 104 27.49 2.14 -42.35
CA GLU A 104 26.65 3.24 -42.98
C GLU A 104 25.72 2.90 -44.19
N VAL A 105 24.71 3.64 -44.66
CA VAL A 105 24.33 5.07 -44.68
C VAL A 105 22.79 5.16 -44.84
N LEU A 106 22.19 6.23 -44.30
CA LEU A 106 20.81 6.74 -44.50
C LEU A 106 20.29 6.66 -45.95
N HIS A 107 18.98 6.43 -46.18
CA HIS A 107 18.20 7.14 -47.21
C HIS A 107 16.69 7.25 -46.88
N LEU A 108 16.25 8.51 -46.88
CA LEU A 108 14.92 9.06 -46.70
C LEU A 108 14.10 8.95 -48.01
N ARG A 109 12.85 8.48 -47.95
CA ARG A 109 11.63 9.11 -48.53
C ARG A 109 10.49 8.11 -48.86
N ASP A 110 9.36 8.38 -48.20
CA ASP A 110 8.03 8.69 -48.78
C ASP A 110 7.37 7.72 -49.77
N ARG A 111 6.24 7.10 -49.34
CA ARG A 111 4.95 7.00 -50.06
C ARG A 111 3.95 6.06 -49.33
N ARG A 112 2.77 6.60 -49.01
CA ARG A 112 1.52 5.93 -48.56
C ARG A 112 0.73 5.37 -49.78
N PRO A 113 -0.41 4.64 -49.62
CA PRO A 113 -0.66 3.30 -49.07
C PRO A 113 -1.36 2.37 -50.12
N PRO A 114 -1.84 1.15 -49.77
CA PRO A 114 -3.30 0.99 -49.76
C PRO A 114 -3.88 0.05 -48.67
N ALA A 115 -5.10 0.44 -48.26
CA ALA A 115 -6.29 -0.37 -48.00
C ALA A 115 -6.20 -1.78 -47.36
N GLY A 116 -6.88 -1.91 -46.21
CA GLY A 116 -8.00 -2.84 -46.10
C GLY A 116 -7.94 -3.87 -44.97
N SER A 117 -9.05 -3.98 -44.24
CA SER A 117 -9.39 -4.94 -43.16
C SER A 117 -9.03 -4.39 -41.77
N GLY A 118 -9.95 -4.02 -40.89
CA GLY A 118 -11.30 -4.53 -40.66
C GLY A 118 -11.35 -4.96 -39.19
N GLY A 119 -12.07 -4.23 -38.32
CA GLY A 119 -12.06 -4.54 -36.89
C GLY A 119 -12.70 -3.49 -35.99
N ASP A 120 -14.02 -3.38 -36.11
CA ASP A 120 -15.04 -3.16 -35.09
C ASP A 120 -14.95 -2.04 -34.02
N ASN A 121 -16.12 -1.42 -33.83
CA ASN A 121 -16.51 -0.41 -32.88
C ASN A 121 -16.24 -0.82 -31.41
N ARG A 122 -15.71 0.11 -30.60
CA ARG A 122 -16.43 0.60 -29.39
C ARG A 122 -16.09 2.06 -29.09
N ARG A 123 -17.07 2.90 -29.44
CA ARG A 123 -17.23 4.29 -28.99
C ARG A 123 -17.49 4.35 -27.48
N GLY A 124 -16.95 5.41 -26.86
CA GLY A 124 -17.48 6.03 -25.64
C GLY A 124 -17.12 5.28 -24.36
N ARG A 125 -16.89 5.92 -23.23
CA ARG A 125 -17.41 7.22 -22.80
C ARG A 125 -16.60 7.62 -21.58
N GLN A 126 -16.09 8.84 -21.57
CA GLN A 126 -15.62 9.49 -20.36
C GLN A 126 -16.75 9.45 -19.33
N GLY A 127 -16.55 8.70 -18.24
CA GLY A 127 -17.43 8.72 -17.09
C GLY A 127 -17.07 9.93 -16.24
N SER A 128 -17.90 10.96 -16.30
CA SER A 128 -18.09 11.92 -15.22
C SER A 128 -18.26 11.17 -13.88
N PRO A 129 -17.87 11.72 -12.72
CA PRO A 129 -18.19 11.13 -11.44
C PRO A 129 -19.71 11.15 -11.30
N VAL A 130 -20.34 10.00 -11.51
CA VAL A 130 -21.70 9.79 -11.05
C VAL A 130 -21.57 9.74 -9.53
N GLU A 131 -22.00 10.79 -8.84
CA GLU A 131 -22.20 10.74 -7.40
C GLU A 131 -23.08 9.53 -7.12
N LYS A 132 -22.45 8.47 -6.62
CA LYS A 132 -23.11 7.22 -6.32
C LYS A 132 -23.90 7.47 -5.04
N LEU A 133 -25.16 7.88 -5.21
CA LEU A 133 -26.09 8.02 -4.11
C LEU A 133 -26.16 6.68 -3.36
N ARG A 134 -26.05 6.75 -2.04
CA ARG A 134 -26.14 5.59 -1.14
C ARG A 134 -27.44 4.82 -1.37
N SER A 135 -27.39 3.49 -1.29
CA SER A 135 -28.61 2.68 -1.32
C SER A 135 -29.37 2.78 0.01
N THR A 136 -30.66 2.44 0.01
CA THR A 136 -31.47 2.42 1.24
C THR A 136 -30.90 1.44 2.27
N GLU A 137 -30.43 0.27 1.82
CA GLU A 137 -29.81 -0.75 2.67
C GLU A 137 -28.51 -0.27 3.30
N GLU A 138 -27.64 0.39 2.52
CA GLU A 138 -26.43 1.04 3.03
C GLU A 138 -26.78 2.12 4.06
N THR A 139 -27.93 2.77 3.86
CA THR A 139 -28.37 3.83 4.76
C THR A 139 -28.73 3.32 6.14
N GLU A 140 -29.47 2.23 6.18
CA GLU A 140 -29.86 1.56 7.41
C GLU A 140 -28.68 0.88 8.10
N TRP A 141 -27.74 0.33 7.32
CA TRP A 141 -26.51 -0.23 7.87
C TRP A 141 -25.67 0.85 8.56
N LEU A 142 -25.44 1.98 7.90
CA LEU A 142 -24.70 3.11 8.47
C LEU A 142 -25.43 3.69 9.69
N ARG A 143 -26.76 3.81 9.63
CA ARG A 143 -27.59 4.25 10.76
C ARG A 143 -27.38 3.33 11.96
N SER A 144 -27.46 2.01 11.77
CA SER A 144 -27.32 1.04 12.86
C SER A 144 -25.94 1.11 13.51
N LYS A 145 -24.88 1.23 12.69
CA LYS A 145 -23.50 1.37 13.18
C LYS A 145 -23.25 2.70 13.90
N LEU A 146 -23.83 3.80 13.43
CA LEU A 146 -23.71 5.10 14.08
C LEU A 146 -24.50 5.15 15.38
N LEU A 147 -25.65 4.47 15.47
CA LEU A 147 -26.43 4.37 16.70
C LEU A 147 -25.75 3.51 17.78
N GLU A 148 -24.95 2.52 17.39
CA GLU A 148 -24.09 1.74 18.30
C GLU A 148 -23.03 2.64 18.98
N ILE A 149 -22.57 3.69 18.30
CA ILE A 149 -21.56 4.62 18.82
C ILE A 149 -22.21 5.82 19.54
N PHE A 150 -23.33 6.32 19.01
CA PHE A 150 -24.04 7.52 19.49
C PHE A 150 -25.42 7.15 20.06
N GLU A 151 -25.42 6.39 21.15
CA GLU A 151 -26.65 5.97 21.83
C GLU A 151 -27.54 7.18 22.19
N GLY A 152 -28.83 7.10 21.84
CA GLY A 152 -29.81 8.15 22.13
C GLY A 152 -29.77 9.39 21.21
N GLN A 153 -28.87 9.45 20.23
CA GLN A 153 -28.74 10.60 19.31
C GLN A 153 -29.41 10.40 17.95
N ASN A 154 -30.51 9.62 17.90
CA ASN A 154 -31.18 9.22 16.66
C ASN A 154 -31.49 10.39 15.73
N ARG A 155 -31.97 11.51 16.29
CA ARG A 155 -32.29 12.71 15.51
C ARG A 155 -31.08 13.32 14.80
N LYS A 156 -29.91 13.32 15.44
CA LYS A 156 -28.67 13.83 14.84
C LYS A 156 -28.16 12.91 13.75
N VAL A 157 -28.14 11.60 14.02
CA VAL A 157 -27.73 10.57 13.05
C VAL A 157 -28.60 10.66 11.79
N ASP A 158 -29.92 10.69 11.97
CA ASP A 158 -30.87 10.75 10.85
C ASP A 158 -30.71 12.01 10.02
N PHE A 159 -30.52 13.16 10.69
CA PHE A 159 -30.30 14.43 10.02
C PHE A 159 -29.02 14.41 9.17
N VAL A 160 -27.91 13.88 9.71
CA VAL A 160 -26.63 13.81 8.99
C VAL A 160 -26.72 12.84 7.81
N LEU A 161 -27.39 11.70 7.97
CA LEU A 161 -27.58 10.74 6.89
C LEU A 161 -28.45 11.28 5.74
N ILE A 162 -29.42 12.15 6.05
CA ILE A 162 -30.24 12.84 5.03
C ILE A 162 -29.43 13.95 4.35
N ARG A 163 -28.62 14.70 5.12
CA ARG A 163 -27.83 15.82 4.62
C ARG A 163 -26.67 15.38 3.72
N GLU A 164 -26.09 14.21 3.98
CA GLU A 164 -24.92 13.69 3.26
C GLU A 164 -25.23 12.37 2.52
N PRO A 165 -26.01 12.43 1.42
CA PRO A 165 -26.48 11.24 0.71
C PRO A 165 -25.37 10.49 -0.05
N CYS A 166 -24.18 11.07 -0.22
CA CYS A 166 -23.05 10.45 -0.89
C CYS A 166 -21.95 9.95 0.08
N CYS A 167 -22.00 10.32 1.36
CA CYS A 167 -21.01 9.89 2.34
C CYS A 167 -21.30 8.46 2.85
N GLN A 168 -20.43 7.51 2.48
CA GLN A 168 -20.47 6.12 2.95
C GLN A 168 -19.46 5.81 4.07
N ASP A 169 -18.57 6.76 4.38
CA ASP A 169 -17.50 6.57 5.35
C ASP A 169 -18.00 6.85 6.78
N LEU A 170 -17.99 5.81 7.62
CA LEU A 170 -18.42 5.88 9.02
C LEU A 170 -17.65 6.96 9.81
N ASN A 171 -16.34 7.10 9.59
CA ASN A 171 -15.53 8.05 10.34
C ASN A 171 -15.87 9.49 9.96
N LYS A 172 -16.12 9.74 8.67
CA LYS A 172 -16.57 11.06 8.22
C LYS A 172 -17.96 11.39 8.75
N LEU A 173 -18.88 10.42 8.74
CA LEU A 173 -20.22 10.63 9.29
C LEU A 173 -20.18 10.86 10.81
N SER A 174 -19.30 10.15 11.56
CA SER A 174 -19.12 10.39 12.99
C SER A 174 -18.52 11.76 13.28
N GLU A 175 -17.54 12.21 12.51
CA GLU A 175 -16.98 13.57 12.61
C GLU A 175 -18.06 14.63 12.37
N ILE A 176 -18.89 14.45 11.34
CA ILE A 176 -19.99 15.36 11.06
C ILE A 176 -20.97 15.37 12.22
N ILE A 177 -21.38 14.20 12.75
CA ILE A 177 -22.28 14.10 13.91
C ILE A 177 -21.71 14.79 15.15
N LEU A 178 -20.41 14.60 15.42
CA LEU A 178 -19.71 15.23 16.55
C LEU A 178 -19.61 16.76 16.39
N SER A 179 -19.36 17.23 15.17
CA SER A 179 -19.31 18.66 14.84
C SER A 179 -20.69 19.33 14.80
N PHE A 180 -21.77 18.54 14.74
CA PHE A 180 -23.13 19.02 14.59
C PHE A 180 -23.76 19.35 15.95
N SER A 181 -23.85 20.65 16.26
CA SER A 181 -24.60 21.17 17.41
C SER A 181 -26.07 21.36 17.05
N PHE A 182 -26.97 21.03 17.98
CA PHE A 182 -28.42 21.19 17.84
C PHE A 182 -28.88 22.41 18.66
#